data_AF-A0A0G0BIW2-F1
#
_entry.id   AF-A0A0G0BIW2-F1
#
_cell.length_a   1.000
_cell.length_b   1.000
_cell.length_c   1.000
_cell.angle_alpha   90.00
_cell.angle_beta   90.00
_cell.angle_gamma   90.00
#
_symmetry.space_group_name_H-M   'P 1'
#
loop_
_entity.id
_entity.type
_entity.pdbx_description
1 polymer ?
#
loop_
_entity_poly.entity_id
_entity_poly.type
_entity_poly.pdbx_seq_one_letter_code
_entity_poly.pdbx_strand_id
1 'polypeptide(L)'
;MSEIINLYKQIGETPYQAILKFKQKYPEYQKEKISCAGRLDPLAQGVLLLLIGDENKNRLYYEKLRKNYEFEILFGVCTDTYDLLGEIKKSSSIFNTNLSELQKQIAEIMPSFIGKQSQLYPPYSAVRVKGHPLFYWSRHKKLNSINIPQHQIEIYNLKILDNYLITIKNLEEVVTKNINKVEGNFRQKEILETWQVFYKEYRGKEIPILKMEISCTSGTYVRQFIHDIGKKLKIPTVTFSIKRTAIGSYEIKESVKI
;
A
#
# COMPACT_ATOMS: atom_id res chain seq x y z
N MET A 1 9.67 30.87 -4.30
CA MET A 1 8.39 30.25 -4.74
C MET A 1 7.80 29.49 -3.56
N SER A 2 6.49 29.55 -3.34
CA SER A 2 5.80 28.75 -2.32
C SER A 2 4.52 28.22 -2.95
N GLU A 3 4.46 26.92 -3.18
CA GLU A 3 3.35 26.29 -3.88
C GLU A 3 3.15 24.83 -3.45
N ILE A 4 1.90 24.38 -3.59
CA ILE A 4 1.47 23.01 -3.34
C ILE A 4 0.88 22.47 -4.63
N ILE A 5 1.36 21.31 -5.07
CA ILE A 5 0.77 20.59 -6.19
C ILE A 5 0.13 19.30 -5.69
N ASN A 6 -1.16 19.14 -5.96
CA ASN A 6 -1.86 17.88 -5.80
C ASN A 6 -1.57 16.99 -7.03
N LEU A 7 -0.54 16.15 -6.96
CA LEU A 7 -0.17 15.25 -8.05
C LEU A 7 -0.90 13.90 -7.94
N TYR A 8 -1.29 13.32 -9.07
CA TYR A 8 -1.64 11.90 -9.15
C TYR A 8 -0.37 11.06 -9.34
N LYS A 9 0.04 10.27 -8.33
CA LYS A 9 1.12 9.29 -8.46
C LYS A 9 0.61 8.02 -9.15
N GLN A 10 1.32 7.53 -10.16
CA GLN A 10 0.98 6.28 -10.85
C GLN A 10 1.50 5.05 -10.11
N ILE A 11 0.89 3.88 -10.36
CA ILE A 11 1.41 2.58 -9.90
C ILE A 11 2.76 2.31 -10.57
N GLY A 12 3.72 1.80 -9.81
CA GLY A 12 5.08 1.48 -10.27
C GLY A 12 6.12 2.53 -9.85
N GLU A 13 5.67 3.74 -9.57
CA GLU A 13 6.56 4.87 -9.26
C GLU A 13 6.81 4.99 -7.76
N THR A 14 8.06 5.24 -7.37
CA THR A 14 8.36 5.83 -6.08
C THR A 14 7.93 7.31 -6.05
N PRO A 15 7.69 7.91 -4.88
CA PRO A 15 7.43 9.35 -4.78
C PRO A 15 8.53 10.22 -5.39
N TYR A 16 9.78 9.74 -5.35
CA TYR A 16 10.91 10.43 -5.96
C TYR A 16 10.84 10.39 -7.49
N GLN A 17 10.55 9.23 -8.09
CA GLN A 17 10.33 9.12 -9.54
C GLN A 17 9.17 10.00 -10.01
N ALA A 18 8.08 10.08 -9.24
CA ALA A 18 6.95 10.97 -9.56
C ALA A 18 7.36 12.46 -9.56
N ILE A 19 8.21 12.88 -8.60
CA ILE A 19 8.78 14.24 -8.58
C ILE A 19 9.66 14.49 -9.82
N LEU A 20 10.49 13.51 -10.21
CA LEU A 20 11.34 13.65 -11.40
C LEU A 20 10.50 13.79 -12.69
N LYS A 21 9.47 12.95 -12.85
CA LYS A 21 8.54 13.05 -13.98
C LYS A 21 7.79 14.38 -13.99
N PHE A 22 7.37 14.87 -12.83
CA PHE A 22 6.74 16.19 -12.71
C PHE A 22 7.69 17.30 -13.20
N LYS A 23 8.94 17.31 -12.73
CA LYS A 23 9.95 18.29 -13.19
C LYS A 23 10.26 18.20 -14.69
N GLN A 24 10.28 16.99 -15.24
CA GLN A 24 10.47 16.79 -16.67
C GLN A 24 9.33 17.38 -17.50
N LYS A 25 8.08 17.23 -17.03
CA LYS A 25 6.89 17.77 -17.70
C LYS A 25 6.74 19.28 -17.54
N TYR A 26 7.20 19.84 -16.42
CA TYR A 26 7.11 21.26 -16.09
C TYR A 26 8.51 21.83 -15.80
N PRO A 27 9.29 22.18 -16.85
CA PRO A 27 10.69 22.60 -16.74
C PRO A 27 10.91 23.84 -15.87
N GLU A 28 9.90 24.68 -15.66
CA GLU A 28 9.95 25.82 -14.75
C GLU A 28 10.26 25.41 -13.30
N TYR A 29 9.93 24.17 -12.91
CA TYR A 29 10.24 23.61 -11.59
C TYR A 29 11.57 22.85 -11.52
N GLN A 30 12.36 22.81 -12.60
CA GLN A 30 13.57 21.99 -12.68
C GLN A 30 14.57 22.31 -11.55
N LYS A 31 14.78 23.61 -11.28
CA LYS A 31 15.70 24.11 -10.24
C LYS A 31 15.07 24.20 -8.84
N GLU A 32 13.76 24.02 -8.73
CA GLU A 32 13.04 24.19 -7.47
C GLU A 32 13.28 23.01 -6.51
N LYS A 33 13.26 23.31 -5.20
CA LYS A 33 13.28 22.28 -4.17
C LYS A 33 11.87 21.72 -4.02
N ILE A 34 11.70 20.44 -4.35
CA ILE A 34 10.42 19.74 -4.25
C ILE A 34 10.55 18.56 -3.28
N SER A 35 9.62 18.47 -2.33
CA SER A 35 9.42 17.25 -1.53
C SER A 35 7.96 16.79 -1.60
N CYS A 36 7.65 15.66 -0.97
CA CYS A 36 6.27 15.20 -0.84
C CYS A 36 5.86 15.09 0.62
N ALA A 37 4.59 15.38 0.90
CA ALA A 37 3.96 15.18 2.20
C ALA A 37 3.06 13.93 2.17
N GLY A 38 3.44 12.93 2.97
CA GLY A 38 2.78 11.62 2.96
C GLY A 38 3.21 10.79 1.76
N ARG A 39 4.21 9.92 1.96
CA ARG A 39 4.70 9.02 0.91
C ARG A 39 3.60 8.04 0.47
N LEU A 40 3.73 7.54 -0.75
CA LEU A 40 2.97 6.40 -1.27
C LEU A 40 3.95 5.31 -1.69
N ASP A 41 3.60 4.08 -1.39
CA ASP A 41 4.38 2.93 -1.84
C ASP A 41 4.28 2.77 -3.38
N PRO A 42 5.21 2.05 -4.03
CA PRO A 42 5.19 1.85 -5.48
C PRO A 42 3.91 1.20 -6.00
N LEU A 43 3.34 0.21 -5.28
CA LEU A 43 2.05 -0.39 -5.65
C LEU A 43 0.88 0.60 -5.52
N ALA A 44 1.02 1.59 -4.64
CA ALA A 44 -0.03 2.56 -4.39
C ALA A 44 -0.13 3.62 -5.49
N GLN A 45 -1.32 4.18 -5.69
CA GLN A 45 -1.55 5.31 -6.59
C GLN A 45 -2.43 6.38 -5.95
N GLY A 46 -2.62 7.50 -6.63
CA GLY A 46 -3.51 8.58 -6.22
C GLY A 46 -2.79 9.80 -5.65
N VAL A 47 -3.47 10.54 -4.78
CA VAL A 47 -3.04 11.88 -4.31
C VAL A 47 -1.65 11.84 -3.68
N LEU A 48 -0.72 12.62 -4.21
CA LEU A 48 0.62 12.87 -3.68
C LEU A 48 0.84 14.39 -3.65
N LEU A 49 0.84 14.97 -2.44
CA LEU A 49 1.08 16.41 -2.28
C LEU A 49 2.57 16.70 -2.45
N LEU A 50 2.90 17.49 -3.47
CA LEU A 50 4.23 18.04 -3.67
C LEU A 50 4.30 19.43 -3.02
N LEU A 51 5.35 19.66 -2.25
CA LEU A 51 5.63 20.95 -1.61
C LEU A 51 6.83 21.58 -2.30
N ILE A 52 6.66 22.79 -2.82
CA ILE A 52 7.62 23.46 -3.69
C ILE A 52 8.17 24.70 -3.00
N GLY A 53 9.50 24.85 -3.03
CA GLY A 53 10.20 26.02 -2.47
C GLY A 53 9.97 26.17 -0.97
N ASP A 54 9.49 27.33 -0.54
CA ASP A 54 9.30 27.64 0.88
C ASP A 54 8.20 26.81 1.56
N GLU A 55 7.27 26.24 0.80
CA GLU A 55 6.18 25.41 1.33
C GLU A 55 6.70 24.14 2.02
N ASN A 56 7.92 23.71 1.69
CA ASN A 56 8.61 22.62 2.37
C ASN A 56 8.76 22.86 3.89
N LYS A 57 8.76 24.11 4.35
CA LYS A 57 8.80 24.46 5.79
C LYS A 57 7.54 24.00 6.53
N ASN A 58 6.41 23.90 5.83
CA ASN A 58 5.12 23.48 6.37
C ASN A 58 4.88 21.96 6.26
N ARG A 59 5.89 21.18 5.87
CA ARG A 59 5.73 19.74 5.60
C ARG A 59 5.08 18.94 6.74
N LEU A 60 5.46 19.23 7.99
CA LEU A 60 4.91 18.54 9.16
C LEU A 60 3.40 18.75 9.33
N TYR A 61 2.88 19.89 8.89
CA TYR A 61 1.44 20.16 8.89
C TYR A 61 0.71 19.23 7.91
N TYR A 62 1.14 19.20 6.64
CA TYR A 62 0.53 18.34 5.61
C TYR A 62 0.68 16.84 5.92
N GLU A 63 1.83 16.45 6.49
CA GLU A 63 2.06 15.07 6.89
C GLU A 63 1.05 14.61 7.94
N LYS A 64 0.53 15.50 8.79
CA LYS A 64 -0.47 15.20 9.84
C LYS A 64 -1.92 15.21 9.39
N LEU A 65 -2.22 15.69 8.18
CA LEU A 65 -3.59 15.70 7.66
C LEU A 65 -4.21 14.29 7.66
N ARG A 66 -5.53 14.20 7.68
CA ARG A 66 -6.25 12.93 7.49
C ARG A 66 -6.03 12.37 6.09
N LYS A 67 -6.07 11.05 5.92
CA LYS A 67 -5.96 10.40 4.61
C LYS A 67 -7.14 9.45 4.38
N ASN A 68 -7.59 9.40 3.13
CA ASN A 68 -8.62 8.48 2.66
C ASN A 68 -8.04 7.55 1.61
N TYR A 69 -8.38 6.26 1.67
CA TYR A 69 -7.93 5.27 0.72
C TYR A 69 -9.08 4.36 0.31
N GLU A 70 -9.09 3.99 -0.96
CA GLU A 70 -9.74 2.78 -1.46
C GLU A 70 -8.67 1.71 -1.66
N PHE A 71 -8.94 0.48 -1.26
CA PHE A 71 -7.99 -0.62 -1.40
C PHE A 71 -8.71 -1.96 -1.59
N GLU A 72 -7.98 -2.92 -2.13
CA GLU A 72 -8.46 -4.27 -2.36
C GLU A 72 -7.57 -5.26 -1.61
N ILE A 73 -8.23 -6.21 -0.94
CA ILE A 73 -7.60 -7.31 -0.22
C ILE A 73 -7.73 -8.57 -1.05
N LEU A 74 -6.61 -9.22 -1.37
CA LEU A 74 -6.61 -10.57 -1.91
C LEU A 74 -6.39 -11.56 -0.75
N PHE A 75 -7.28 -12.53 -0.61
CA PHE A 75 -7.22 -13.53 0.47
C PHE A 75 -6.51 -14.81 0.00
N GLY A 76 -6.08 -15.64 0.93
CA GLY A 76 -5.44 -16.93 0.63
C GLY A 76 -3.94 -16.85 0.28
N VAL A 77 -3.35 -15.66 0.22
CA VAL A 77 -1.91 -15.45 0.01
C VAL A 77 -1.38 -14.28 0.82
N CYS A 78 -0.15 -14.38 1.32
CA CYS A 78 0.56 -13.35 2.06
C CYS A 78 2.01 -13.27 1.58
N THR A 79 2.53 -12.04 1.46
CA THR A 79 3.90 -11.75 1.02
C THR A 79 4.72 -11.10 2.13
N ASP A 80 6.04 -10.98 1.95
CA ASP A 80 6.92 -10.30 2.92
C ASP A 80 6.76 -8.77 2.99
N THR A 81 6.26 -8.16 1.92
CA THR A 81 5.98 -6.72 1.83
C THR A 81 4.54 -6.37 2.24
N TYR A 82 3.68 -7.39 2.44
CA TYR A 82 2.23 -7.28 2.58
C TYR A 82 1.51 -6.66 1.37
N ASP A 83 2.15 -6.69 0.20
CA ASP A 83 1.58 -6.28 -1.08
C ASP A 83 2.05 -7.18 -2.23
N LEU A 84 1.51 -6.98 -3.45
CA LEU A 84 1.84 -7.81 -4.61
C LEU A 84 3.32 -7.71 -5.06
N LEU A 85 4.08 -6.73 -4.56
CA LEU A 85 5.49 -6.52 -4.91
C LEU A 85 6.44 -7.22 -3.91
N GLY A 86 5.95 -8.26 -3.23
CA GLY A 86 6.71 -9.07 -2.28
C GLY A 86 6.76 -10.54 -2.67
N GLU A 87 7.72 -11.24 -2.07
CA GLU A 87 7.84 -12.69 -2.17
C GLU A 87 6.73 -13.36 -1.38
N ILE A 88 6.08 -14.39 -1.94
CA ILE A 88 5.08 -15.17 -1.21
C ILE A 88 5.74 -15.86 0.00
N LYS A 89 5.11 -15.70 1.17
CA LYS A 89 5.53 -16.36 2.43
C LYS A 89 4.55 -17.42 2.90
N LYS A 90 3.27 -17.24 2.60
CA LYS A 90 2.23 -18.20 2.99
C LYS A 90 1.10 -18.14 1.97
N SER A 91 0.64 -19.31 1.54
CA SER A 91 -0.61 -19.50 0.81
C SER A 91 -1.49 -20.51 1.55
N SER A 92 -2.76 -20.54 1.20
CA SER A 92 -3.72 -21.50 1.76
C SER A 92 -4.88 -21.74 0.81
N SER A 93 -5.51 -22.91 0.90
CA SER A 93 -6.53 -23.43 -0.01
C SER A 93 -7.92 -22.77 0.06
N ILE A 94 -8.01 -21.45 0.21
CA ILE A 94 -9.25 -20.70 0.48
C ILE A 94 -10.03 -20.39 -0.82
N PHE A 95 -9.96 -21.28 -1.82
CA PHE A 95 -10.44 -21.01 -3.18
C PHE A 95 -11.94 -21.23 -3.40
N ASN A 96 -12.65 -21.76 -2.39
CA ASN A 96 -14.09 -22.04 -2.45
C ASN A 96 -14.88 -21.23 -1.41
N THR A 97 -14.38 -20.08 -0.99
CA THR A 97 -15.05 -19.27 0.02
C THR A 97 -16.26 -18.57 -0.58
N ASN A 98 -17.42 -18.78 0.05
CA ASN A 98 -18.62 -18.01 -0.23
C ASN A 98 -18.34 -16.53 0.08
N LEU A 99 -18.41 -15.67 -0.94
CA LEU A 99 -18.11 -14.24 -0.80
C LEU A 99 -19.00 -13.55 0.25
N SER A 100 -20.27 -13.95 0.36
CA SER A 100 -21.17 -13.38 1.37
C SER A 100 -20.74 -13.74 2.79
N GLU A 101 -20.21 -14.95 2.99
CA GLU A 101 -19.71 -15.39 4.30
C GLU A 101 -18.42 -14.66 4.66
N LEU A 102 -17.49 -14.53 3.71
CA LEU A 102 -16.28 -13.74 3.91
C LEU A 102 -16.61 -12.28 4.25
N GLN A 103 -17.57 -11.69 3.54
CA GLN A 103 -18.03 -10.32 3.80
C GLN A 103 -18.60 -10.20 5.22
N LYS A 104 -19.42 -11.16 5.67
CA LYS A 104 -19.95 -11.19 7.04
C LYS A 104 -18.85 -11.27 8.09
N GLN A 105 -17.90 -12.20 7.94
CA GLN A 105 -16.78 -12.35 8.87
C GLN A 105 -15.95 -11.07 8.98
N ILE A 106 -15.77 -10.36 7.86
CA ILE A 106 -15.07 -9.07 7.86
C ILE A 106 -15.90 -8.00 8.56
N ALA A 107 -17.20 -7.93 8.28
CA ALA A 107 -18.11 -7.00 8.93
C ALA A 107 -18.15 -7.18 10.46
N GLU A 108 -18.04 -8.42 10.95
CA GLU A 108 -17.99 -8.73 12.39
C GLU A 108 -16.72 -8.21 13.08
N ILE A 109 -15.55 -8.25 12.41
CA ILE A 109 -14.29 -7.77 12.99
C ILE A 109 -14.04 -6.28 12.77
N MET A 110 -14.70 -5.65 11.79
CA MET A 110 -14.52 -4.24 11.43
C MET A 110 -14.66 -3.27 12.63
N PRO A 111 -15.66 -3.39 13.52
CA PRO A 111 -15.81 -2.49 14.67
C PRO A 111 -14.57 -2.46 15.56
N SER A 112 -13.85 -3.58 15.69
CA SER A 112 -12.64 -3.67 16.52
C SER A 112 -11.44 -2.88 15.98
N PHE A 113 -11.52 -2.39 14.74
CA PHE A 113 -10.49 -1.54 14.13
C PHE A 113 -10.85 -0.05 14.16
N ILE A 114 -12.10 0.33 14.43
CA ILE A 114 -12.50 1.75 14.45
C ILE A 114 -12.02 2.39 15.76
N GLY A 115 -11.52 3.63 15.67
CA GLY A 115 -10.98 4.38 16.79
C GLY A 115 -9.46 4.29 16.92
N LYS A 116 -8.95 4.72 18.08
CA LYS A 116 -7.52 4.79 18.38
C LYS A 116 -6.95 3.41 18.68
N GLN A 117 -5.82 3.08 18.06
CA GLN A 117 -5.14 1.81 18.29
C GLN A 117 -3.63 1.89 17.99
N SER A 118 -2.90 0.91 18.51
CA SER A 118 -1.49 0.72 18.21
C SER A 118 -1.33 -0.15 16.96
N GLN A 119 -0.56 0.32 15.98
CA GLN A 119 -0.24 -0.42 14.76
C GLN A 119 1.27 -0.66 14.64
N LEU A 120 1.66 -1.91 14.35
CA LEU A 120 3.04 -2.24 13.98
C LEU A 120 3.41 -1.59 12.64
N TYR A 121 4.66 -1.17 12.49
CA TYR A 121 5.13 -0.82 11.16
C TYR A 121 5.27 -2.08 10.29
N PRO A 122 4.91 -2.05 8.99
CA PRO A 122 5.15 -3.20 8.14
C PRO A 122 6.67 -3.40 7.94
N PRO A 123 7.12 -4.65 7.72
CA PRO A 123 8.54 -4.97 7.57
C PRO A 123 9.24 -4.19 6.45
N TYR A 124 8.51 -3.89 5.38
CA TYR A 124 8.98 -3.00 4.31
C TYR A 124 8.41 -1.59 4.48
N SER A 125 9.07 -0.81 5.33
CA SER A 125 8.79 0.61 5.54
C SER A 125 10.08 1.42 5.77
N ALA A 126 9.99 2.74 5.61
CA ALA A 126 11.11 3.66 5.77
C ALA A 126 11.43 4.02 7.24
N VAL A 127 10.68 3.47 8.20
CA VAL A 127 10.89 3.73 9.64
C VAL A 127 12.23 3.18 10.05
N ARG A 128 13.01 3.99 10.77
CA ARG A 128 14.37 3.65 11.19
C ARG A 128 14.38 2.97 12.55
N VAL A 129 15.13 1.88 12.64
CA VAL A 129 15.43 1.13 13.86
C VAL A 129 16.93 0.90 13.88
N LYS A 130 17.59 1.28 14.98
CA LYS A 130 19.06 1.19 15.13
C LYS A 130 19.82 1.78 13.92
N GLY A 131 19.43 2.99 13.49
CA GLY A 131 20.07 3.73 12.39
C GLY A 131 19.63 3.32 10.97
N HIS A 132 19.05 2.14 10.77
CA HIS A 132 18.65 1.64 9.45
C HIS A 132 17.13 1.54 9.26
N PRO A 133 16.59 1.77 8.06
CA PRO A 133 15.15 1.61 7.79
C PRO A 133 14.70 0.14 7.88
N LEU A 134 13.44 -0.13 8.21
CA LEU A 134 12.91 -1.51 8.34
C LEU A 134 13.11 -2.35 7.07
N PHE A 135 12.93 -1.76 5.88
CA PHE A 135 13.20 -2.48 4.63
C PHE A 135 14.66 -2.95 4.49
N TYR A 136 15.63 -2.27 5.11
CA TYR A 136 17.03 -2.73 5.13
C TYR A 136 17.16 -4.03 5.92
N TRP A 137 16.56 -4.09 7.10
CA TRP A 137 16.55 -5.30 7.95
C TRP A 137 15.85 -6.47 7.25
N SER A 138 14.74 -6.20 6.56
CA SER A 138 14.00 -7.18 5.76
C SER A 138 14.85 -7.76 4.63
N ARG A 139 15.50 -6.90 3.84
CA ARG A 139 16.38 -7.33 2.72
C ARG A 139 17.56 -8.17 3.18
N HIS A 140 18.10 -7.90 4.36
CA HIS A 140 19.22 -8.65 4.93
C HIS A 140 18.76 -9.87 5.74
N LYS A 141 17.47 -10.23 5.73
CA LYS A 141 16.88 -11.34 6.52
C LYS A 141 17.19 -11.24 8.02
N LYS A 142 17.27 -10.01 8.55
CA LYS A 142 17.63 -9.70 9.94
C LYS A 142 16.48 -9.12 10.77
N LEU A 143 15.23 -9.20 10.29
CA LEU A 143 14.06 -8.71 11.06
C LEU A 143 13.96 -9.33 12.45
N ASN A 144 14.26 -10.63 12.60
CA ASN A 144 14.21 -11.32 13.89
C ASN A 144 15.26 -10.83 14.90
N SER A 145 16.23 -10.01 14.48
CA SER A 145 17.24 -9.40 15.36
C SER A 145 16.83 -8.04 15.93
N ILE A 146 15.63 -7.55 15.58
CA ILE A 146 15.09 -6.27 16.02
C ILE A 146 13.63 -6.41 16.44
N ASN A 147 13.19 -5.49 17.31
CA ASN A 147 11.76 -5.31 17.59
C ASN A 147 11.20 -4.30 16.58
N ILE A 148 10.16 -4.71 15.87
CA ILE A 148 9.42 -3.80 14.98
C ILE A 148 8.65 -2.82 15.86
N PRO A 149 8.87 -1.49 15.73
CA PRO A 149 8.18 -0.52 16.54
C PRO A 149 6.67 -0.49 16.23
N GLN A 150 5.93 0.10 17.16
CA GLN A 150 4.52 0.43 16.98
C GLN A 150 4.31 1.94 17.00
N HIS A 151 3.17 2.40 16.51
CA HIS A 151 2.74 3.79 16.58
C HIS A 151 1.22 3.88 16.74
N GLN A 152 0.76 5.00 17.27
CA GLN A 152 -0.66 5.26 17.42
C GLN A 152 -1.26 5.72 16.09
N ILE A 153 -2.39 5.12 15.75
CA ILE A 153 -3.23 5.50 14.62
C ILE A 153 -4.66 5.66 15.10
N GLU A 154 -5.48 6.33 14.31
CA GLU A 154 -6.92 6.33 14.48
C GLU A 154 -7.60 6.07 13.14
N ILE A 155 -8.53 5.11 13.14
CA ILE A 155 -9.38 4.82 12.00
C ILE A 155 -10.74 5.43 12.28
N TYR A 156 -11.11 6.43 11.50
CA TYR A 156 -12.35 7.18 11.66
C TYR A 156 -13.53 6.48 11.03
N ASN A 157 -13.32 5.84 9.88
CA ASN A 157 -14.36 5.17 9.12
C ASN A 157 -13.79 4.00 8.32
N LEU A 158 -14.56 2.92 8.22
CA LEU A 158 -14.31 1.75 7.39
C LEU A 158 -15.59 1.36 6.68
N LYS A 159 -15.50 1.11 5.36
CA LYS A 159 -16.64 0.65 4.56
C LYS A 159 -16.21 -0.50 3.65
N ILE A 160 -17.07 -1.50 3.54
CA ILE A 160 -16.99 -2.49 2.47
C ILE A 160 -17.67 -1.87 1.25
N LEU A 161 -17.01 -1.92 0.10
CA LEU A 161 -17.53 -1.36 -1.15
C LEU A 161 -18.03 -2.46 -2.08
N ASP A 162 -17.26 -3.54 -2.24
CA ASP A 162 -17.56 -4.61 -3.20
C ASP A 162 -16.77 -5.88 -2.87
N ASN A 163 -17.16 -7.03 -3.44
CA ASN A 163 -16.35 -8.24 -3.46
C ASN A 163 -16.55 -9.02 -4.76
N TYR A 164 -15.51 -9.75 -5.16
CA TYR A 164 -15.53 -10.55 -6.37
C TYR A 164 -14.49 -11.68 -6.32
N LEU A 165 -14.57 -12.60 -7.26
CA LEU A 165 -13.56 -13.65 -7.48
C LEU A 165 -12.63 -13.24 -8.63
N ILE A 166 -11.32 -13.41 -8.45
CA ILE A 166 -10.31 -13.25 -9.49
C ILE A 166 -9.76 -14.62 -9.89
N THR A 167 -9.71 -14.92 -11.18
CA THR A 167 -9.06 -16.14 -11.67
C THR A 167 -7.54 -16.06 -11.47
N ILE A 168 -6.88 -17.20 -11.24
CA ILE A 168 -5.40 -17.23 -11.17
C ILE A 168 -4.74 -16.63 -12.41
N LYS A 169 -5.32 -16.83 -13.59
CA LYS A 169 -4.81 -16.25 -14.84
C LYS A 169 -4.83 -14.71 -14.79
N ASN A 170 -5.96 -14.12 -14.40
CA ASN A 170 -6.08 -12.65 -14.32
C ASN A 170 -5.19 -12.08 -13.21
N LEU A 171 -5.04 -12.82 -12.10
CA LEU A 171 -4.13 -12.46 -11.03
C LEU A 171 -2.67 -12.42 -11.52
N GLU A 172 -2.24 -13.43 -12.27
CA GLU A 172 -0.91 -13.47 -12.89
C GLU A 172 -0.67 -12.25 -13.78
N GLU A 173 -1.62 -11.92 -14.67
CA GLU A 173 -1.51 -10.75 -15.55
C GLU A 173 -1.33 -9.44 -14.76
N VAL A 174 -2.12 -9.24 -13.68
CA VAL A 174 -2.04 -8.03 -12.84
C VAL A 174 -0.73 -7.96 -12.06
N VAL A 175 -0.33 -9.05 -11.42
CA VAL A 175 0.88 -9.11 -10.60
C VAL A 175 2.13 -8.92 -11.46
N THR A 176 2.24 -9.66 -12.57
CA THR A 176 3.38 -9.53 -13.49
C THR A 176 3.46 -8.12 -14.08
N LYS A 177 2.32 -7.53 -14.47
CA LYS A 177 2.26 -6.14 -14.94
C LYS A 177 2.77 -5.15 -13.88
N ASN A 178 2.36 -5.30 -12.61
CA ASN A 178 2.77 -4.40 -11.53
C ASN A 178 4.24 -4.57 -11.17
N ILE A 179 4.75 -5.80 -11.14
CA ILE A 179 6.18 -6.08 -10.92
C ILE A 179 7.02 -5.47 -12.05
N ASN A 180 6.59 -5.58 -13.31
CA ASN A 180 7.34 -5.02 -14.44
C ASN A 180 7.33 -3.48 -14.50
N LYS A 181 6.44 -2.81 -13.73
CA LYS A 181 6.39 -1.35 -13.65
C LYS A 181 7.36 -0.74 -12.65
N VAL A 182 7.88 -1.52 -11.70
CA VAL A 182 8.86 -1.01 -10.73
C VAL A 182 10.27 -1.12 -11.30
N GLU A 183 11.12 -0.19 -10.91
CA GLU A 183 12.52 -0.10 -11.38
C GLU A 183 13.48 -0.03 -10.19
N GLY A 184 14.71 -0.49 -10.42
CA GLY A 184 15.76 -0.52 -9.41
C GLY A 184 15.78 -1.82 -8.61
N ASN A 185 16.33 -1.77 -7.40
CA ASN A 185 16.55 -2.97 -6.59
C ASN A 185 15.26 -3.42 -5.87
N PHE A 186 14.32 -4.01 -6.62
CA PHE A 186 13.03 -4.52 -6.13
C PHE A 186 12.96 -6.03 -5.96
N ARG A 187 14.01 -6.80 -6.26
CA ARG A 187 13.99 -8.29 -6.25
C ARG A 187 12.95 -8.89 -7.19
N GLN A 188 12.74 -8.27 -8.36
CA GLN A 188 11.66 -8.65 -9.29
C GLN A 188 11.77 -10.12 -9.69
N LYS A 189 12.98 -10.62 -9.92
CA LYS A 189 13.23 -12.01 -10.29
C LYS A 189 12.74 -12.98 -9.21
N GLU A 190 13.19 -12.79 -7.96
CA GLU A 190 12.84 -13.63 -6.83
C GLU A 190 11.33 -13.58 -6.53
N ILE A 191 10.73 -12.39 -6.63
CA ILE A 191 9.29 -12.20 -6.47
C ILE A 191 8.54 -13.01 -7.53
N LEU A 192 8.88 -12.84 -8.81
CA LEU A 192 8.23 -13.55 -9.93
C LEU A 192 8.36 -15.06 -9.77
N GLU A 193 9.53 -15.57 -9.35
CA GLU A 193 9.73 -17.00 -9.11
C GLU A 193 8.73 -17.56 -8.07
N THR A 194 8.54 -16.87 -6.95
CA THR A 194 7.57 -17.31 -5.93
C THR A 194 6.11 -17.28 -6.42
N TRP A 195 5.75 -16.25 -7.18
CA TRP A 195 4.41 -16.13 -7.78
C TRP A 195 4.15 -17.21 -8.85
N GLN A 196 5.16 -17.54 -9.66
CA GLN A 196 5.05 -18.60 -10.67
C GLN A 196 4.79 -19.98 -10.05
N VAL A 197 5.38 -20.28 -8.89
CA VAL A 197 5.05 -21.50 -8.14
C VAL A 197 3.58 -21.49 -7.71
N PHE A 198 3.11 -20.37 -7.15
CA PHE A 198 1.73 -20.19 -6.72
C PHE A 198 0.71 -20.36 -7.87
N TYR A 199 0.97 -19.77 -9.04
CA TYR A 199 0.07 -19.89 -10.19
C TYR A 199 -0.04 -21.33 -10.71
N LYS A 200 1.08 -22.08 -10.69
CA LYS A 200 1.09 -23.49 -11.07
C LYS A 200 0.29 -24.34 -10.08
N GLU A 201 0.47 -24.11 -8.78
CA GLU A 201 -0.22 -24.85 -7.72
C GLU A 201 -1.74 -24.65 -7.77
N TYR A 202 -2.20 -23.43 -8.03
CA TYR A 202 -3.62 -23.07 -7.98
C TYR A 202 -4.26 -22.87 -9.36
N ARG A 203 -3.62 -23.38 -10.42
CA ARG A 203 -4.08 -23.19 -11.80
C ARG A 203 -5.58 -23.52 -11.96
N GLY A 204 -6.32 -22.60 -12.59
CA GLY A 204 -7.75 -22.75 -12.85
C GLY A 204 -8.66 -22.51 -11.63
N LYS A 205 -8.09 -22.09 -10.49
CA LYS A 205 -8.86 -21.64 -9.33
C LYS A 205 -9.17 -20.15 -9.42
N GLU A 206 -10.07 -19.73 -8.53
CA GLU A 206 -10.41 -18.34 -8.30
C GLU A 206 -10.18 -17.98 -6.84
N ILE A 207 -9.84 -16.72 -6.59
CA ILE A 207 -9.51 -16.20 -5.27
C ILE A 207 -10.44 -15.04 -4.93
N PRO A 208 -10.97 -14.96 -3.70
CA PRO A 208 -11.78 -13.83 -3.30
C PRO A 208 -10.94 -12.55 -3.14
N ILE A 209 -11.51 -11.45 -3.62
CA ILE A 209 -11.09 -10.08 -3.37
C ILE A 209 -12.21 -9.33 -2.65
N LEU A 210 -11.84 -8.51 -1.66
CA LEU A 210 -12.73 -7.54 -1.03
C LEU A 210 -12.21 -6.13 -1.28
N LYS A 211 -13.06 -5.25 -1.78
CA LYS A 211 -12.80 -3.82 -1.93
C LYS A 211 -13.34 -3.06 -0.72
N MET A 212 -12.53 -2.17 -0.16
CA MET A 212 -12.87 -1.38 1.02
C MET A 212 -12.42 0.07 0.88
N GLU A 213 -13.06 0.93 1.67
CA GLU A 213 -12.63 2.30 1.94
C GLU A 213 -12.20 2.43 3.41
N ILE A 214 -11.10 3.15 3.64
CA ILE A 214 -10.63 3.53 4.97
C ILE A 214 -10.36 5.02 5.02
N SER A 215 -10.74 5.62 6.14
CA SER A 215 -10.38 6.98 6.48
C SER A 215 -9.67 7.02 7.83
N CYS A 216 -8.45 7.56 7.85
CA CYS A 216 -7.55 7.38 8.97
C CYS A 216 -6.58 8.56 9.15
N THR A 217 -5.90 8.56 10.30
CA THR A 217 -4.79 9.47 10.60
C THR A 217 -3.62 9.31 9.63
N SER A 218 -2.75 10.32 9.61
CA SER A 218 -1.41 10.17 9.06
C SER A 218 -0.63 9.03 9.71
N GLY A 219 0.22 8.37 8.94
CA GLY A 219 1.09 7.29 9.43
C GLY A 219 0.45 5.91 9.35
N THR A 220 -0.88 5.79 9.23
CA THR A 220 -1.55 4.51 9.07
C THR A 220 -1.09 3.77 7.82
N TYR A 221 -0.58 2.55 8.00
CA TYR A 221 -0.18 1.65 6.93
C TYR A 221 -1.34 0.73 6.57
N VAL A 222 -2.00 1.02 5.44
CA VAL A 222 -3.09 0.18 4.93
C VAL A 222 -2.62 -1.26 4.68
N ARG A 223 -1.38 -1.47 4.21
CA ARG A 223 -0.80 -2.81 4.05
C ARG A 223 -0.74 -3.60 5.36
N GLN A 224 -0.37 -2.93 6.45
CA GLN A 224 -0.38 -3.55 7.78
C GLN A 224 -1.81 -3.83 8.25
N PHE A 225 -2.73 -2.88 8.05
CA PHE A 225 -4.14 -3.07 8.37
C PHE A 225 -4.74 -4.31 7.69
N ILE A 226 -4.45 -4.50 6.40
CA ILE A 226 -4.88 -5.68 5.63
C ILE A 226 -4.26 -6.97 6.20
N HIS A 227 -2.98 -6.93 6.55
CA HIS A 227 -2.32 -8.05 7.20
C HIS A 227 -2.94 -8.38 8.58
N ASP A 228 -3.34 -7.37 9.34
CA ASP A 228 -4.00 -7.54 10.65
C ASP A 228 -5.42 -8.11 10.52
N ILE A 229 -6.17 -7.76 9.46
CA ILE A 229 -7.42 -8.45 9.08
C ILE A 229 -7.14 -9.94 8.87
N GLY A 230 -6.12 -10.27 8.08
CA GLY A 230 -5.75 -11.65 7.82
C GLY A 230 -5.40 -12.43 9.09
N LYS A 231 -4.68 -11.80 10.02
CA LYS A 231 -4.37 -12.38 11.34
C LYS A 231 -5.63 -12.68 12.15
N LYS A 232 -6.58 -11.74 12.23
CA LYS A 232 -7.83 -11.95 12.99
C LYS A 232 -8.67 -13.08 12.40
N LEU A 233 -8.75 -13.17 11.07
CA LEU A 233 -9.48 -14.23 10.37
C LEU A 233 -8.69 -15.55 10.30
N LYS A 234 -7.40 -15.54 10.65
CA LYS A 234 -6.46 -16.65 10.41
C LYS A 234 -6.35 -17.05 8.94
N ILE A 235 -6.57 -16.08 8.05
CA ILE A 235 -6.50 -16.21 6.59
C ILE A 235 -5.32 -15.38 6.08
N PRO A 236 -4.38 -15.94 5.30
CA PRO A 236 -3.36 -15.13 4.64
C PRO A 236 -3.99 -14.05 3.78
N THR A 237 -3.51 -12.81 3.88
CA THR A 237 -3.99 -11.68 3.07
C THR A 237 -2.82 -10.89 2.51
N VAL A 238 -3.04 -10.29 1.35
CA VAL A 238 -2.10 -9.38 0.70
C VAL A 238 -2.87 -8.19 0.12
N THR A 239 -2.22 -7.03 0.11
CA THR A 239 -2.76 -5.85 -0.56
C THR A 239 -2.71 -6.05 -2.06
N PHE A 240 -3.88 -6.16 -2.70
CA PHE A 240 -4.01 -6.30 -4.14
C PHE A 240 -3.86 -4.95 -4.85
N SER A 241 -4.56 -3.94 -4.35
CA SER A 241 -4.46 -2.57 -4.84
C SER A 241 -4.70 -1.57 -3.71
N ILE A 242 -4.17 -0.35 -3.89
CA ILE A 242 -4.38 0.74 -2.95
C ILE A 242 -4.33 2.08 -3.71
N LYS A 243 -5.34 2.91 -3.49
CA LYS A 243 -5.52 4.22 -4.09
C LYS A 243 -5.81 5.23 -2.99
N ARG A 244 -4.92 6.21 -2.79
CA ARG A 244 -5.19 7.33 -1.89
C ARG A 244 -6.10 8.33 -2.59
N THR A 245 -7.33 8.43 -2.11
CA THR A 245 -8.38 9.25 -2.70
C THR A 245 -8.36 10.69 -2.19
N ALA A 246 -7.80 10.94 -1.00
CA ALA A 246 -7.63 12.29 -0.47
C ALA A 246 -6.53 12.42 0.58
N ILE A 247 -6.02 13.65 0.74
CA ILE A 247 -5.25 14.11 1.90
C ILE A 247 -5.88 15.41 2.40
N GLY A 248 -6.46 15.44 3.60
CA GLY A 248 -7.18 16.62 4.08
C GLY A 248 -8.25 17.05 3.06
N SER A 249 -8.18 18.30 2.60
CA SER A 249 -9.05 18.87 1.56
C SER A 249 -8.62 18.58 0.12
N TYR A 250 -7.46 17.95 -0.09
CA TYR A 250 -6.94 17.68 -1.44
C TYR A 250 -7.48 16.36 -1.96
N GLU A 251 -8.39 16.44 -2.93
CA GLU A 251 -9.08 15.27 -3.48
C GLU A 251 -8.44 14.76 -4.77
N ILE A 252 -8.58 13.47 -5.05
CA ILE A 252 -8.04 12.84 -6.26
C ILE A 252 -8.62 13.40 -7.55
N LYS A 253 -9.85 13.93 -7.51
CA LYS A 253 -10.51 14.55 -8.68
C LYS A 253 -9.81 15.85 -9.13
N GLU A 254 -9.13 16.52 -8.19
CA GLU A 254 -8.39 17.76 -8.40
C GLU A 254 -6.90 17.51 -8.69
N SER A 255 -6.50 16.23 -8.75
CA SER A 255 -5.09 15.88 -8.92
C SER A 255 -4.62 16.09 -10.36
N VAL A 256 -3.45 16.70 -10.50
CA VAL A 256 -2.73 16.86 -11.77
C VAL A 256 -2.22 15.48 -12.20
N LYS A 257 -2.64 15.04 -13.39
CA LYS A 257 -2.20 13.78 -13.99
C LYS A 257 -1.09 14.04 -15.00
N ILE A 258 0.00 13.28 -14.85
CA ILE A 258 1.17 13.37 -15.72
C ILE A 258 1.46 12.04 -16.39
#